data_AF-A0A8T3TEY6-F1
#
_entry.id   AF-A0A8T3TEY6-F1
#
_cell.length_a   1.000
_cell.length_b   1.000
_cell.length_c   1.000
_cell.angle_alpha   90.00
_cell.angle_beta   90.00
_cell.angle_gamma   90.00
#
_symmetry.space_group_name_H-M   'P 1'
#
loop_
_entity.id
_entity.type
_entity.pdbx_description
1 polymer ?
#
loop_
_entity_poly.entity_id
_entity_poly.type
_entity_poly.pdbx_seq_one_letter_code
_entity_poly.pdbx_strand_id
1 'polypeptide(L)' 'MSNQRTVTALPGAQSLSFSREFEAPAERVFEAHTDPELLAQWTGPQGTHFRMRG' A
#
# COMPACT_ATOMS: atom_id res chain seq x y z
N MET A 1 11.04 7.79 9.71
CA MET A 1 10.93 6.50 9.01
C MET A 1 11.24 6.74 7.54
N SER A 2 12.30 6.14 7.00
CA SER A 2 12.62 6.24 5.56
C SER A 2 11.63 5.36 4.79
N ASN A 3 10.81 5.96 3.92
CA ASN A 3 9.87 5.24 3.06
C ASN A 3 10.55 4.92 1.73
N GLN A 4 11.61 4.11 1.79
CA GLN A 4 12.32 3.68 0.60
C GLN A 4 11.52 2.55 -0.07
N ARG A 5 11.06 2.82 -1.30
CA ARG A 5 10.44 1.80 -2.17
C ARG A 5 11.25 1.65 -3.44
N THR A 6 11.33 0.45 -3.96
CA THR A 6 11.82 0.19 -5.32
C THR A 6 10.60 0.03 -6.22
N VAL A 7 10.58 0.71 -7.37
CA VAL A 7 9.53 0.59 -8.38
C VAL A 7 10.17 0.24 -9.71
N THR A 8 9.64 -0.78 -10.38
CA THR A 8 10.05 -1.15 -11.73
C THR A 8 8.85 -1.06 -12.66
N ALA A 9 9.00 -0.24 -13.70
CA ALA A 9 8.03 -0.07 -14.78
C ALA A 9 8.78 -0.18 -16.11
N LEU A 10 8.63 -1.32 -16.80
CA LEU A 10 9.33 -1.58 -18.05
C LEU A 10 8.61 -0.87 -19.21
N PRO A 11 9.31 -0.12 -20.07
CA PRO A 11 8.70 0.48 -21.26
C PRO A 11 7.98 -0.57 -22.11
N GLY A 12 6.73 -0.28 -22.48
CA GLY A 12 5.89 -1.19 -23.28
C GLY A 12 5.21 -2.33 -22.49
N ALA A 13 5.51 -2.50 -21.21
CA ALA A 13 4.79 -3.43 -20.33
C ALA A 13 3.59 -2.74 -19.67
N GLN A 14 2.51 -3.50 -19.45
CA GLN A 14 1.31 -3.05 -18.73
C GLN A 14 1.30 -3.49 -17.26
N SER A 15 2.47 -3.82 -16.71
CA SER A 15 2.66 -4.25 -15.33
C SER A 15 3.62 -3.33 -14.60
N LEU A 16 3.33 -3.09 -13.33
CA LEU A 16 4.22 -2.36 -12.42
C LEU A 16 4.51 -3.27 -11.22
N SER A 17 5.78 -3.39 -10.85
CA SER A 17 6.20 -4.08 -9.63
C SER A 17 6.81 -3.09 -8.65
N PHE A 18 6.59 -3.32 -7.36
CA PHE A 18 7.23 -2.56 -6.31
C PHE A 18 7.49 -3.42 -5.08
N SER A 19 8.50 -3.04 -4.32
CA SER A 19 8.83 -3.64 -3.03
C SER A 19 9.03 -2.55 -1.99
N ARG A 20 8.68 -2.89 -0.74
CA ARG A 20 8.83 -2.01 0.41
C ARG A 20 9.04 -2.84 1.67
N GLU A 21 9.97 -2.41 2.51
CA GLU A 21 10.23 -3.02 3.81
C GLU A 21 9.42 -2.31 4.91
N PHE A 22 8.98 -3.09 5.88
CA PHE A 22 8.23 -2.62 7.04
C PHE A 22 8.85 -3.17 8.32
N GLU A 23 9.04 -2.31 9.32
CA GLU A 23 9.43 -2.70 10.68
C GLU A 23 8.22 -3.22 11.46
N ALA A 24 7.56 -4.26 10.93
CA ALA A 24 6.38 -4.87 11.50
C ALA A 24 6.26 -6.35 11.09
N PRO A 25 5.60 -7.21 11.91
CA PRO A 25 5.29 -8.58 11.50
C PRO A 25 4.43 -8.63 10.23
N ALA A 26 4.64 -9.65 9.40
CA ALA A 26 3.91 -9.81 8.14
C ALA A 26 2.38 -9.87 8.34
N GLU A 27 1.92 -10.53 9.41
CA GLU A 27 0.51 -10.63 9.78
C GLU A 27 -0.14 -9.25 9.98
N ARG A 28 0.58 -8.32 10.63
CA ARG A 28 0.10 -6.95 10.90
C ARG A 28 0.04 -6.12 9.62
N VAL A 29 1.00 -6.32 8.70
CA VAL A 29 0.98 -5.66 7.39
C VAL A 29 -0.17 -6.20 6.54
N PHE A 30 -0.40 -7.51 6.56
CA PHE A 30 -1.50 -8.14 5.86
C PHE A 30 -2.86 -7.65 6.37
N GLU A 31 -3.06 -7.64 7.68
CA GLU A 31 -4.28 -7.12 8.33
C GLU A 31 -4.58 -5.68 7.89
N ALA A 32 -3.56 -4.80 7.84
CA ALA A 32 -3.71 -3.43 7.37
C ALA A 32 -4.17 -3.30 5.90
N HIS A 33 -4.00 -4.35 5.08
CA HIS A 33 -4.44 -4.40 3.68
C HIS A 33 -5.78 -5.13 3.48
N THR A 34 -6.27 -5.87 4.48
CA THR A 34 -7.48 -6.70 4.34
C THR A 34 -8.62 -6.30 5.25
N ASP A 35 -8.34 -5.66 6.40
CA ASP A 35 -9.37 -5.12 7.27
C ASP A 35 -9.93 -3.81 6.67
N PRO A 36 -11.25 -3.70 6.42
CA PRO A 36 -11.88 -2.52 5.86
C PRO A 36 -11.64 -1.22 6.62
N GLU A 37 -11.66 -1.27 7.95
CA GLU A 37 -11.49 -0.11 8.83
C GLU A 37 -10.04 0.37 8.84
N LEU A 38 -9.08 -0.56 8.81
CA LEU A 38 -7.66 -0.22 8.73
C LEU A 38 -7.26 0.28 7.34
N LEU A 39 -7.76 -0.36 6.27
CA LEU A 39 -7.43 0.00 4.89
C LEU A 39 -7.81 1.47 4.59
N ALA A 40 -8.93 1.94 5.15
CA ALA A 40 -9.40 3.31 4.96
C ALA A 40 -8.50 4.39 5.60
N GLN A 41 -7.63 4.02 6.54
CA GLN A 41 -6.77 4.99 7.24
C GLN A 41 -5.55 5.42 6.43
N TRP A 42 -5.11 4.60 5.48
CA TRP A 42 -3.84 4.83 4.78
C TRP A 42 -3.94 4.76 3.24
N THR A 43 -5.05 4.24 2.71
CA THR A 43 -5.21 4.09 1.26
C THR A 43 -5.48 5.44 0.59
N GLY A 44 -4.70 5.73 -0.45
CA GLY A 44 -4.84 6.92 -1.29
C GLY A 44 -3.75 7.97 -1.04
N PRO A 45 -3.68 9.01 -1.90
CA PRO A 45 -2.76 10.11 -1.71
C PRO A 45 -3.09 10.94 -0.46
N GLN A 46 -2.09 11.64 0.07
CA GLN A 46 -2.28 12.56 1.18
C GLN A 46 -3.33 13.63 0.85
N GLY A 47 -4.24 13.90 1.79
CA GLY A 47 -5.35 14.84 1.61
C GLY A 47 -6.60 14.23 0.98
N THR A 48 -6.60 12.93 0.68
CA THR A 48 -7.79 12.18 0.26
C THR A 48 -8.33 11.35 1.42
N HIS A 49 -9.62 10.98 1.34
CA HIS A 49 -10.25 10.06 2.28
C HIS A 49 -10.82 8.88 1.50
N PHE A 50 -10.27 7.69 1.74
CA PHE A 50 -10.81 6.46 1.17
C PHE A 50 -12.09 6.08 1.92
N ARG A 51 -13.17 5.78 1.18
CA ARG A 51 -14.43 5.31 1.77
C ARG A 51 -14.85 4.03 1.07
N MET A 52 -14.90 2.94 1.83
CA MET A 52 -15.55 1.72 1.35
C MET A 52 -17.05 1.94 1.32
N ARG A 53 -17.67 1.55 0.20
CA ARG A 53 -19.12 1.46 0.06
C ARG A 53 -19.48 0.00 0.20
N GLY A 54 -20.35 -0.30 1.17
CA GLY A 54 -21.02 -1.60 1.28
C GLY A 54 -22.13 -1.73 0.26
#